data_AF-A0A328ARL0-F1
#
_entry.id   AF-A0A328ARL0-F1
#
_cell.length_a   1.000
_cell.length_b   1.000
_cell.length_c   1.000
_cell.angle_alpha   90.00
_cell.angle_beta   90.00
_cell.angle_gamma   90.00
#
_symmetry.space_group_name_H-M   'P 1'
#
loop_
_entity.id
_entity.type
_entity.pdbx_description
1 polymer ?
#
loop_
_entity_poly.entity_id
_entity_poly.type
_entity_poly.pdbx_seq_one_letter_code
_entity_poly.pdbx_strand_id
1 'polypeptide(L)'
;MIIDVRSPGEFAEDHAPGAVNLPVLSNEERAEVGTIYVQESRFKARRIGAAYIARNVASYLETVLADRDGAFRPLVYCWRGGQRSNAMAVILDSVGWRTGLLKGGYKTYRRRVSAELYDRALPHRLVLLDGATGCGKTELLGLVARRGVQVLDLEGLAAHRGSLFGGLPGVPQPSQKMFESRLLGALEGLDPARPVLVEAESSKIGERVLPPALWKLMEAAPRIEVSAPAEARARYLLSAYREITQDRAALDDLLARVPDRPGRKRLAEWRGLAEAGDFEALAAALIELHYDPAYRRSSRRDEHPRLADIDMAGVAPADLSATADRIAALVVDAADRLPGAPVRA
;
A
#
# COMPACT_ATOMS: atom_id res chain seq x y z
N MET A 1 -8.27 -19.70 -11.69
CA MET A 1 -8.91 -18.71 -10.80
C MET A 1 -8.64 -19.12 -9.35
N ILE A 2 -8.25 -18.18 -8.48
CA ILE A 2 -8.09 -18.43 -7.04
C ILE A 2 -9.38 -17.95 -6.35
N ILE A 3 -10.02 -18.80 -5.56
CA ILE A 3 -11.31 -18.54 -4.92
C ILE A 3 -11.14 -18.55 -3.40
N ASP A 4 -11.37 -17.39 -2.78
CA ASP A 4 -11.48 -17.24 -1.33
C ASP A 4 -12.94 -17.45 -0.92
N VAL A 5 -13.20 -18.51 -0.16
CA VAL A 5 -14.56 -18.84 0.31
C VAL A 5 -14.87 -18.30 1.70
N ARG A 6 -13.97 -17.50 2.28
CA ARG A 6 -14.23 -16.82 3.55
C ARG A 6 -15.30 -15.74 3.39
N SER A 7 -15.85 -15.25 4.50
CA SER A 7 -16.90 -14.23 4.44
C SER A 7 -16.37 -12.91 3.86
N PRO A 8 -17.24 -12.02 3.34
CA PRO A 8 -16.81 -10.76 2.75
C PRO A 8 -15.92 -9.91 3.66
N GLY A 9 -16.19 -9.88 4.96
CA GLY A 9 -15.37 -9.17 5.93
C GLY A 9 -13.98 -9.79 6.13
N GLU A 10 -13.86 -11.12 6.12
CA GLU A 10 -12.56 -11.80 6.18
C GLU A 10 -11.72 -11.53 4.92
N PHE A 11 -12.36 -11.40 3.75
CA PHE A 11 -11.71 -11.09 2.47
C PHE A 11 -11.29 -9.61 2.37
N ALA A 12 -12.16 -8.70 2.82
CA ALA A 12 -11.88 -7.26 2.84
C ALA A 12 -10.73 -6.91 3.80
N GLU A 13 -10.57 -7.66 4.90
CA GLU A 13 -9.44 -7.48 5.81
C GLU A 13 -8.10 -7.76 5.10
N ASP A 14 -7.95 -8.93 4.47
CA ASP A 14 -6.80 -9.30 3.64
C ASP A 14 -7.12 -10.61 2.89
N HIS A 15 -6.51 -10.85 1.73
CA HIS A 15 -6.69 -12.06 0.94
C HIS A 15 -5.45 -12.38 0.09
N ALA A 16 -5.37 -13.60 -0.44
CA ALA A 16 -4.26 -13.97 -1.31
C ALA A 16 -4.29 -13.16 -2.62
N PRO A 17 -3.14 -12.70 -3.15
CA PRO A 17 -3.10 -11.91 -4.38
C PRO A 17 -3.83 -12.60 -5.55
N GLY A 18 -4.67 -11.84 -6.25
CA GLY A 18 -5.46 -12.34 -7.38
C GLY A 18 -6.64 -13.26 -7.01
N ALA A 19 -6.95 -13.43 -5.72
CA ALA A 19 -8.13 -14.17 -5.31
C ALA A 19 -9.43 -13.38 -5.55
N VAL A 20 -10.47 -14.09 -5.97
CA VAL A 20 -11.85 -13.59 -6.00
C VAL A 20 -12.62 -14.13 -4.80
N ASN A 21 -13.54 -13.35 -4.25
CA ASN A 21 -14.35 -13.80 -3.11
C ASN A 21 -15.65 -14.45 -3.60
N LEU A 22 -15.80 -15.75 -3.35
CA LEU A 22 -17.06 -16.48 -3.50
C LEU A 22 -17.43 -17.07 -2.13
N PRO A 23 -17.94 -16.23 -1.21
CA PRO A 23 -18.15 -16.61 0.18
C PRO A 23 -19.15 -17.76 0.30
N VAL A 24 -18.72 -18.87 0.90
CA VAL A 24 -19.65 -19.98 1.19
C VAL A 24 -20.54 -19.69 2.40
N LEU A 25 -20.23 -18.64 3.16
CA LEU A 25 -21.06 -18.07 4.22
C LEU A 25 -20.95 -16.53 4.17
N SER A 26 -22.08 -15.83 4.30
CA SER A 26 -22.11 -14.38 4.55
C SER A 26 -21.44 -14.03 5.89
N ASN A 27 -21.28 -12.74 6.19
CA ASN A 27 -20.76 -12.32 7.50
C ASN A 27 -21.70 -12.75 8.64
N GLU A 28 -23.01 -12.64 8.42
CA GLU A 28 -24.09 -12.96 9.34
C GLU A 28 -24.20 -14.48 9.50
N GLU A 29 -24.24 -15.23 8.40
CA GLU A 29 -24.25 -16.71 8.43
C GLU A 29 -23.01 -17.26 9.14
N ARG A 30 -21.84 -16.65 8.90
CA ARG A 30 -20.60 -17.02 9.59
C ARG A 30 -20.69 -16.75 11.10
N ALA A 31 -21.26 -15.61 11.50
CA ALA A 31 -21.44 -15.26 12.90
C ALA A 31 -22.43 -16.22 13.58
N GLU A 32 -23.55 -16.54 12.95
CA GLU A 32 -24.53 -17.50 13.45
C GLU A 32 -23.92 -18.90 13.62
N VAL A 33 -23.34 -19.46 12.54
CA VAL A 33 -22.72 -20.79 12.57
C VAL A 33 -21.59 -20.84 13.60
N GLY A 34 -20.80 -19.77 13.72
CA GLY A 34 -19.75 -19.64 14.73
C GLY A 34 -20.29 -19.68 16.17
N THR A 35 -21.36 -18.93 16.44
CA THR A 35 -22.04 -18.89 17.75
C THR A 35 -22.58 -20.25 18.12
N ILE A 36 -23.35 -20.90 17.24
CA ILE A 36 -23.92 -22.24 17.48
C ILE A 36 -22.80 -23.26 17.71
N TYR A 37 -21.69 -23.15 16.97
CA TYR A 37 -20.57 -24.09 17.09
C TYR A 37 -19.92 -24.04 18.47
N VAL A 38 -19.77 -22.84 19.03
CA VAL A 38 -19.10 -22.59 20.32
C VAL A 38 -20.06 -22.78 21.50
N GLN A 39 -21.28 -22.26 21.39
CA GLN A 39 -22.21 -22.14 22.52
C GLN A 39 -23.20 -23.29 22.63
N GLU A 40 -23.48 -24.01 21.53
CA GLU A 40 -24.54 -25.02 21.51
C GLU A 40 -24.02 -26.40 21.12
N SER A 41 -23.77 -26.62 19.83
CA SER A 41 -23.45 -27.95 19.30
C SER A 41 -22.70 -27.86 17.98
N ARG A 42 -21.55 -28.52 17.95
CA ARG A 42 -20.74 -28.68 16.72
C ARG A 42 -21.52 -29.37 15.61
N PHE A 43 -22.40 -30.33 15.94
CA PHE A 43 -23.22 -31.02 14.94
C PHE A 43 -24.29 -30.09 14.38
N LYS A 44 -25.01 -29.35 15.24
CA LYS A 44 -26.03 -28.38 14.81
C LYS A 44 -25.42 -27.31 13.89
N ALA A 45 -24.28 -26.75 14.28
CA ALA A 45 -23.54 -25.78 13.48
C ALA A 45 -23.10 -26.34 12.12
N ARG A 46 -22.60 -27.60 12.09
CA ARG A 46 -22.24 -28.27 10.83
C ARG A 46 -23.44 -28.47 9.91
N ARG A 47 -24.58 -28.89 10.46
CA ARG A 47 -25.80 -29.12 9.69
C ARG A 47 -26.34 -27.82 9.08
N ILE A 48 -26.44 -26.77 9.88
CA ILE A 48 -26.90 -25.44 9.43
C ILE A 48 -25.90 -24.86 8.43
N GLY A 49 -24.60 -24.89 8.75
CA GLY A 49 -23.54 -24.40 7.87
C GLY A 49 -23.51 -25.14 6.52
N ALA A 50 -23.68 -26.46 6.50
CA ALA A 50 -23.74 -27.22 5.25
C ALA A 50 -24.91 -26.79 4.35
N ALA A 51 -26.07 -26.47 4.95
CA ALA A 51 -27.22 -25.98 4.19
C ALA A 51 -26.95 -24.60 3.56
N TYR A 52 -26.34 -23.67 4.31
CA TYR A 52 -25.94 -22.36 3.76
C TYR A 52 -24.91 -22.52 2.63
N ILE A 53 -23.86 -23.31 2.86
CA ILE A 53 -22.80 -23.54 1.87
C ILE A 53 -23.40 -24.10 0.57
N ALA A 54 -24.26 -25.11 0.66
CA ALA A 54 -24.88 -25.71 -0.53
C ALA A 54 -25.70 -24.69 -1.34
N ARG A 55 -26.49 -23.85 -0.68
CA ARG A 55 -27.28 -22.78 -1.33
C ARG A 55 -26.40 -21.75 -2.00
N ASN A 56 -25.36 -21.27 -1.30
CA ASN A 56 -24.46 -20.24 -1.81
C ASN A 56 -23.65 -20.77 -3.00
N VAL A 57 -23.16 -22.02 -2.94
CA VAL A 57 -22.44 -22.64 -4.07
C VAL A 57 -23.37 -22.87 -5.26
N ALA A 58 -24.62 -23.31 -5.05
CA ALA A 58 -25.60 -23.43 -6.12
C ALA A 58 -25.79 -22.10 -6.86
N SER A 59 -25.93 -20.99 -6.12
CA SER A 59 -26.03 -19.65 -6.73
C SER A 59 -24.81 -19.31 -7.59
N TYR A 60 -23.60 -19.67 -7.17
CA TYR A 60 -22.40 -19.41 -7.98
C TYR A 60 -22.35 -20.24 -9.26
N LEU A 61 -22.82 -21.49 -9.23
CA LEU A 61 -22.93 -22.33 -10.43
C LEU A 61 -23.91 -21.74 -11.45
N GLU A 62 -24.99 -21.12 -10.97
CA GLU A 62 -26.00 -20.45 -11.81
C GLU A 62 -25.57 -19.06 -12.29
N THR A 63 -24.53 -18.47 -11.70
CA THR A 63 -24.11 -17.08 -11.97
C THR A 63 -22.63 -16.99 -12.36
N VAL A 64 -21.74 -16.66 -11.41
CA VAL A 64 -20.33 -16.31 -11.65
C VAL A 64 -19.54 -17.44 -12.31
N LEU A 65 -19.99 -18.69 -12.14
CA LEU A 65 -19.37 -19.88 -12.72
C LEU A 65 -20.16 -20.50 -13.88
N ALA A 66 -21.30 -19.92 -14.29
CA ALA A 66 -22.19 -20.51 -15.29
C ALA A 66 -21.51 -20.74 -16.65
N ASP A 67 -20.66 -19.80 -17.07
CA ASP A 67 -19.96 -19.84 -18.36
C ASP A 67 -18.63 -20.60 -18.32
N ARG A 68 -18.31 -21.29 -17.22
CA ARG A 68 -17.04 -22.03 -17.09
C ARG A 68 -17.14 -23.39 -17.76
N ASP A 69 -16.29 -23.61 -18.76
CA ASP A 69 -16.18 -24.90 -19.44
C ASP A 69 -15.54 -25.99 -18.57
N GLY A 70 -15.49 -27.22 -19.09
CA GLY A 70 -14.88 -28.37 -18.39
C GLY A 70 -13.36 -28.26 -18.20
N ALA A 71 -12.69 -27.30 -18.85
CA ALA A 71 -11.26 -27.06 -18.66
C ALA A 71 -10.97 -26.21 -17.42
N PHE A 72 -11.99 -25.60 -16.80
CA PHE A 72 -11.84 -24.80 -15.60
C PHE A 72 -11.19 -25.55 -14.44
N ARG A 73 -10.15 -24.94 -13.85
CA ARG A 73 -9.40 -25.47 -12.70
C ARG A 73 -9.27 -24.41 -11.60
N PRO A 74 -10.25 -24.32 -10.68
CA PRO A 74 -10.18 -23.36 -9.58
C PRO A 74 -9.22 -23.83 -8.48
N LEU A 75 -8.54 -22.89 -7.82
CA LEU A 75 -7.85 -23.12 -6.55
C LEU A 75 -8.69 -22.49 -5.44
N VAL A 76 -9.23 -23.31 -4.53
CA VAL A 76 -10.15 -22.88 -3.48
C VAL A 76 -9.46 -22.87 -2.12
N TYR A 77 -9.72 -21.85 -1.31
CA TYR A 77 -9.26 -21.83 0.07
C TYR A 77 -10.23 -21.16 1.02
N CYS A 78 -10.16 -21.57 2.29
CA CYS A 78 -10.77 -20.87 3.41
C CYS A 78 -9.69 -20.53 4.44
N TRP A 79 -10.08 -20.08 5.65
CA TRP A 79 -9.12 -19.68 6.69
C TRP A 79 -8.02 -20.72 7.00
N ARG A 80 -8.39 -22.00 7.14
CA ARG A 80 -7.47 -23.09 7.53
C ARG A 80 -7.43 -24.28 6.55
N GLY A 81 -8.06 -24.16 5.38
CA GLY A 81 -8.21 -25.28 4.45
C GLY A 81 -9.09 -26.42 5.01
N GLY A 82 -10.09 -26.06 5.81
CA GLY A 82 -10.99 -26.99 6.50
C GLY A 82 -12.35 -27.14 5.80
N GLN A 83 -13.41 -27.37 6.58
CA GLN A 83 -14.73 -27.76 6.07
C GLN A 83 -15.30 -26.81 5.00
N ARG A 84 -15.14 -25.48 5.16
CA ARG A 84 -15.68 -24.49 4.22
C ARG A 84 -15.16 -24.66 2.78
N SER A 85 -13.85 -24.73 2.60
CA SER A 85 -13.26 -24.90 1.26
C SER A 85 -13.45 -26.32 0.71
N ASN A 86 -13.40 -27.34 1.57
CA ASN A 86 -13.64 -28.71 1.15
C ASN A 86 -15.09 -28.90 0.66
N ALA A 87 -16.08 -28.30 1.33
CA ALA A 87 -17.48 -28.41 0.93
C ALA A 87 -17.74 -27.82 -0.47
N MET A 88 -17.17 -26.64 -0.78
CA MET A 88 -17.24 -26.10 -2.13
C MET A 88 -16.51 -27.00 -3.12
N ALA A 89 -15.29 -27.46 -2.81
CA ALA A 89 -14.53 -28.32 -3.70
C ALA A 89 -15.28 -29.62 -4.06
N VAL A 90 -15.95 -30.26 -3.09
CA VAL A 90 -16.77 -31.46 -3.37
C VAL A 90 -17.84 -31.19 -4.42
N ILE A 91 -18.54 -30.05 -4.34
CA ILE A 91 -19.57 -29.69 -5.31
C ILE A 91 -18.93 -29.41 -6.69
N LEU A 92 -17.85 -28.63 -6.72
CA LEU A 92 -17.15 -28.29 -7.97
C LEU A 92 -16.54 -29.53 -8.65
N ASP A 93 -15.99 -30.46 -7.88
CA ASP A 93 -15.45 -31.73 -8.39
C ASP A 93 -16.58 -32.62 -8.92
N SER A 94 -17.77 -32.57 -8.34
CA SER A 94 -18.96 -33.30 -8.82
C SER A 94 -19.48 -32.77 -10.16
N VAL A 95 -19.22 -31.49 -10.48
CA VAL A 95 -19.49 -30.91 -11.81
C VAL A 95 -18.47 -31.40 -12.86
N GLY A 96 -17.31 -31.92 -12.41
CA GLY A 96 -16.22 -32.40 -13.28
C GLY A 96 -15.03 -31.45 -13.38
N TRP A 97 -15.01 -30.35 -12.62
CA TRP A 97 -13.85 -29.45 -12.58
C TRP A 97 -12.72 -30.01 -11.73
N ARG A 98 -11.48 -29.71 -12.10
CA ARG A 98 -10.30 -30.11 -11.32
C ARG A 98 -10.02 -29.06 -10.26
N THR A 99 -10.64 -29.19 -9.09
CA THR A 99 -10.50 -28.22 -8.00
C THR A 99 -9.24 -28.47 -7.17
N GLY A 100 -8.36 -27.48 -7.12
CA GLY A 100 -7.25 -27.46 -6.16
C GLY A 100 -7.69 -26.91 -4.80
N LEU A 101 -7.09 -27.40 -3.72
CA LEU A 101 -7.25 -26.84 -2.38
C LEU A 101 -5.92 -26.28 -1.85
N LEU A 102 -5.94 -25.06 -1.33
CA LEU A 102 -4.78 -24.52 -0.63
C LEU A 102 -4.61 -25.20 0.74
N LYS A 103 -3.58 -26.04 0.87
CA LYS A 103 -3.30 -26.78 2.10
C LYS A 103 -3.03 -25.82 3.27
N GLY A 104 -3.80 -25.97 4.35
CA GLY A 104 -3.74 -25.09 5.53
C GLY A 104 -4.38 -23.70 5.31
N GLY A 105 -4.95 -23.46 4.12
CA GLY A 105 -5.74 -22.27 3.79
C GLY A 105 -4.97 -20.96 3.84
N TYR A 106 -5.73 -19.87 3.95
CA TYR A 106 -5.21 -18.50 4.06
C TYR A 106 -4.19 -18.34 5.20
N LYS A 107 -4.35 -19.06 6.32
CA LYS A 107 -3.38 -19.06 7.43
C LYS A 107 -1.97 -19.46 6.98
N THR A 108 -1.82 -20.34 5.99
CA THR A 108 -0.50 -20.70 5.45
C THR A 108 0.11 -19.54 4.67
N TYR A 109 -0.68 -18.88 3.82
CA TYR A 109 -0.24 -17.67 3.11
C TYR A 109 0.17 -16.57 4.10
N ARG A 110 -0.65 -16.29 5.11
CA ARG A 110 -0.36 -15.27 6.12
C ARG A 110 0.89 -15.58 6.95
N ARG A 111 1.18 -16.86 7.21
CA ARG A 111 2.46 -17.27 7.83
C ARG A 111 3.66 -17.00 6.94
N ARG A 112 3.54 -17.22 5.63
CA ARG A 112 4.60 -16.84 4.67
C ARG A 112 4.84 -15.34 4.68
N VAL A 113 3.78 -14.52 4.59
CA VAL A 113 3.91 -13.05 4.63
C VAL A 113 4.65 -12.60 5.89
N SER A 114 4.27 -13.14 7.05
CA SER A 114 4.96 -12.86 8.31
C SER A 114 6.43 -13.28 8.27
N ALA A 115 6.71 -14.51 7.83
CA ALA A 115 8.07 -15.04 7.80
C ALA A 115 9.00 -14.22 6.91
N GLU A 116 8.55 -13.83 5.71
CA GLU A 116 9.37 -13.05 4.77
C GLU A 116 9.63 -11.61 5.27
N LEU A 117 8.64 -10.97 5.89
CA LEU A 117 8.73 -9.55 6.26
C LEU A 117 9.25 -9.28 7.68
N TYR A 118 9.23 -10.30 8.56
CA TYR A 118 9.64 -10.17 9.96
C TYR A 118 10.82 -11.05 10.33
N ASP A 119 10.89 -12.26 9.78
CA ASP A 119 11.84 -13.28 10.25
C ASP A 119 13.05 -13.45 9.31
N ARG A 120 12.98 -12.92 8.08
CA ARG A 120 14.02 -13.08 7.05
C ARG A 120 14.60 -11.73 6.62
N ALA A 121 15.87 -11.73 6.26
CA ALA A 121 16.49 -10.58 5.60
C ALA A 121 16.02 -10.52 4.14
N LEU A 122 15.62 -9.33 3.70
CA LEU A 122 15.27 -9.09 2.31
C LEU A 122 16.57 -8.95 1.48
N PRO A 123 16.68 -9.60 0.31
CA PRO A 123 17.88 -9.57 -0.52
C PRO A 123 18.01 -8.30 -1.38
N HIS A 124 17.11 -7.33 -1.20
CA HIS A 124 16.92 -6.19 -2.08
C HIS A 124 17.92 -5.07 -1.76
N ARG A 125 18.34 -4.35 -2.80
CA ARG A 125 19.30 -3.24 -2.69
C ARG A 125 18.57 -1.93 -2.90
N LEU A 126 18.32 -1.20 -1.81
CA LEU A 126 17.48 -0.02 -1.84
C LEU A 126 18.28 1.27 -2.07
N VAL A 127 17.66 2.22 -2.74
CA VAL A 127 18.03 3.64 -2.77
C VAL A 127 16.79 4.42 -2.34
N LEU A 128 16.93 5.36 -1.41
CA LEU A 128 15.80 6.15 -0.95
C LEU A 128 15.67 7.44 -1.78
N LEU A 129 14.44 7.78 -2.15
CA LEU A 129 14.08 9.08 -2.72
C LEU A 129 13.51 9.95 -1.60
N ASP A 130 14.28 10.96 -1.19
CA ASP A 130 13.88 11.92 -0.17
C ASP A 130 13.67 13.31 -0.75
N GLY A 131 13.02 14.19 0.00
CA GLY A 131 12.73 15.55 -0.40
C GLY A 131 11.55 16.12 0.36
N ALA A 132 11.52 17.44 0.45
CA ALA A 132 10.47 18.18 1.15
C ALA A 132 9.08 17.99 0.52
N THR A 133 8.03 18.28 1.30
CA THR A 133 6.64 18.23 0.83
C THR A 133 6.47 19.11 -0.41
N GLY A 134 5.81 18.55 -1.43
CA GLY A 134 5.53 19.24 -2.70
C GLY A 134 6.62 19.12 -3.77
N CYS A 135 7.70 18.35 -3.55
CA CYS A 135 8.72 18.09 -4.59
C CYS A 135 8.30 17.06 -5.67
N GLY A 136 7.06 16.55 -5.67
CA GLY A 136 6.61 15.59 -6.68
C GLY A 136 7.21 14.18 -6.59
N LYS A 137 7.62 13.72 -5.39
CA LYS A 137 8.30 12.41 -5.20
C LYS A 137 7.53 11.22 -5.77
N THR A 138 6.22 11.13 -5.52
CA THR A 138 5.36 10.07 -6.06
C THR A 138 5.35 10.06 -7.60
N GLU A 139 5.33 11.24 -8.24
CA GLU A 139 5.38 11.37 -9.70
C GLU A 139 6.77 11.02 -10.25
N LEU A 140 7.83 11.43 -9.54
CA LEU A 140 9.21 11.05 -9.85
C LEU A 140 9.38 9.52 -9.80
N LEU A 141 8.87 8.83 -8.78
CA LEU A 141 8.89 7.36 -8.73
C LEU A 141 8.27 6.76 -10.00
N GLY A 142 7.06 7.21 -10.38
CA GLY A 142 6.40 6.72 -11.60
C GLY A 142 7.19 7.02 -12.88
N LEU A 143 7.80 8.20 -12.98
CA LEU A 143 8.64 8.60 -14.11
C LEU A 143 9.94 7.79 -14.19
N VAL A 144 10.55 7.48 -13.05
CA VAL A 144 11.76 6.65 -12.95
C VAL A 144 11.45 5.19 -13.28
N ALA A 145 10.30 4.67 -12.86
CA ALA A 145 9.82 3.34 -13.24
C ALA A 145 9.68 3.19 -14.77
N ARG A 146 9.13 4.21 -15.43
CA ARG A 146 9.03 4.25 -16.91
C ARG A 146 10.39 4.27 -17.62
N ARG A 147 11.47 4.62 -16.92
CA ARG A 147 12.85 4.57 -17.42
C ARG A 147 13.54 3.22 -17.14
N GLY A 148 12.78 2.23 -16.66
CA GLY A 148 13.24 0.86 -16.46
C GLY A 148 13.90 0.58 -15.11
N VAL A 149 13.94 1.56 -14.20
CA VAL A 149 14.42 1.36 -12.82
C VAL A 149 13.32 0.69 -11.99
N GLN A 150 13.71 -0.22 -11.09
CA GLN A 150 12.75 -0.86 -10.20
C GLN A 150 12.33 0.13 -9.11
N VAL A 151 11.03 0.19 -8.82
CA VAL A 151 10.50 1.09 -7.78
C VAL A 151 9.64 0.32 -6.80
N LEU A 152 9.66 0.77 -5.55
CA LEU A 152 8.74 0.34 -4.51
C LEU A 152 7.98 1.56 -3.99
N ASP A 153 6.76 1.73 -4.47
CA ASP A 153 5.81 2.79 -4.10
C ASP A 153 5.10 2.39 -2.80
N LEU A 154 5.64 2.80 -1.65
CA LEU A 154 5.12 2.38 -0.35
C LEU A 154 3.80 3.09 -0.04
N GLU A 155 3.67 4.36 -0.42
CA GLU A 155 2.45 5.14 -0.27
C GLU A 155 1.29 4.55 -1.07
N GLY A 156 1.55 4.17 -2.33
CA GLY A 156 0.59 3.50 -3.19
C GLY A 156 0.12 2.15 -2.63
N LEU A 157 1.04 1.34 -2.09
CA LEU A 157 0.68 0.07 -1.43
C LEU A 157 -0.20 0.31 -0.19
N ALA A 158 0.06 1.39 0.55
CA ALA A 158 -0.67 1.83 1.73
C ALA A 158 -1.91 2.71 1.41
N ALA A 159 -2.24 2.94 0.14
CA ALA A 159 -3.29 3.86 -0.30
C ALA A 159 -3.27 5.20 0.47
N HIS A 160 -2.07 5.76 0.60
CA HIS A 160 -1.78 6.94 1.39
C HIS A 160 -1.07 7.98 0.50
N ARG A 161 -1.04 9.24 0.95
CA ARG A 161 -0.24 10.32 0.39
C ARG A 161 0.53 10.99 1.51
N GLY A 162 1.71 11.52 1.22
CA GLY A 162 2.64 12.06 2.21
C GLY A 162 2.07 13.05 3.22
N SER A 163 2.90 13.29 4.23
CA SER A 163 2.70 14.01 5.52
C SER A 163 1.58 15.07 5.66
N LEU A 164 1.20 15.79 4.60
CA LEU A 164 0.19 16.85 4.64
C LEU A 164 -1.25 16.35 4.45
N PHE A 165 -1.48 15.34 3.62
CA PHE A 165 -2.83 15.06 3.13
C PHE A 165 -3.41 13.72 3.62
N GLY A 166 -2.55 12.78 4.03
CA GLY A 166 -3.01 11.53 4.62
C GLY A 166 -3.59 10.55 3.58
N GLY A 167 -4.72 9.92 3.89
CA GLY A 167 -5.34 8.92 3.01
C GLY A 167 -5.74 9.47 1.63
N LEU A 168 -5.81 8.58 0.64
CA LEU A 168 -6.36 8.90 -0.68
C LEU A 168 -7.87 9.19 -0.59
N PRO A 169 -8.38 10.30 -1.17
CA PRO A 169 -9.81 10.61 -1.15
C PRO A 169 -10.67 9.44 -1.66
N GLY A 170 -11.67 9.05 -0.89
CA GLY A 170 -12.58 7.94 -1.23
C GLY A 170 -11.96 6.54 -1.19
N VAL A 171 -10.67 6.40 -0.88
CA VAL A 171 -9.98 5.11 -0.83
C VAL A 171 -9.53 4.84 0.61
N PRO A 172 -10.11 3.85 1.31
CA PRO A 172 -9.67 3.53 2.66
C PRO A 172 -8.25 2.96 2.62
N GLN A 173 -7.43 3.39 3.59
CA GLN A 173 -6.13 2.76 3.82
C GLN A 173 -6.36 1.26 4.13
N PRO A 174 -5.65 0.33 3.45
CA PRO A 174 -5.78 -1.10 3.68
C PRO A 174 -5.50 -1.47 5.14
N SER A 175 -5.97 -2.64 5.58
CA SER A 175 -5.53 -3.21 6.86
C SER A 175 -4.01 -3.42 6.88
N GLN A 176 -3.41 -3.55 8.06
CA GLN A 176 -1.99 -3.89 8.19
C GLN A 176 -1.65 -5.19 7.45
N LYS A 177 -2.52 -6.21 7.52
CA LYS A 177 -2.33 -7.48 6.83
C LYS A 177 -2.32 -7.30 5.30
N MET A 178 -3.27 -6.52 4.77
CA MET A 178 -3.38 -6.23 3.35
C MET A 178 -2.19 -5.41 2.84
N PHE A 179 -1.75 -4.41 3.60
CA PHE A 179 -0.54 -3.65 3.28
C PHE A 179 0.67 -4.57 3.16
N GLU A 180 0.89 -5.46 4.13
CA GLU A 180 2.00 -6.42 4.11
C GLU A 180 1.88 -7.45 2.97
N SER A 181 0.68 -7.93 2.67
CA SER A 181 0.42 -8.82 1.54
C SER A 181 0.77 -8.13 0.20
N ARG A 182 0.38 -6.86 0.03
CA ARG A 182 0.72 -6.05 -1.14
C ARG A 182 2.23 -5.79 -1.21
N LEU A 183 2.86 -5.48 -0.07
CA LEU A 183 4.30 -5.26 0.03
C LEU A 183 5.10 -6.50 -0.36
N LEU A 184 4.75 -7.67 0.18
CA LEU A 184 5.42 -8.92 -0.23
C LEU A 184 5.24 -9.17 -1.73
N GLY A 185 4.03 -9.00 -2.26
CA GLY A 185 3.77 -9.16 -3.69
C GLY A 185 4.59 -8.20 -4.55
N ALA A 186 4.74 -6.94 -4.13
CA ALA A 186 5.60 -5.97 -4.80
C ALA A 186 7.07 -6.41 -4.76
N LEU A 187 7.59 -6.78 -3.58
CA LEU A 187 8.97 -7.24 -3.40
C LEU A 187 9.30 -8.48 -4.24
N GLU A 188 8.38 -9.44 -4.35
CA GLU A 188 8.55 -10.66 -5.15
C GLU A 188 8.60 -10.39 -6.66
N GLY A 189 8.07 -9.25 -7.10
CA GLY A 189 8.16 -8.81 -8.49
C GLY A 189 9.46 -8.08 -8.84
N LEU A 190 10.32 -7.81 -7.85
CA LEU A 190 11.58 -7.10 -8.05
C LEU A 190 12.75 -8.09 -8.17
N ASP A 191 13.66 -7.82 -9.08
CA ASP A 191 14.94 -8.51 -9.18
C ASP A 191 15.90 -8.01 -8.09
N PRO A 192 16.29 -8.83 -7.11
CA PRO A 192 17.21 -8.42 -6.04
C PRO A 192 18.61 -8.06 -6.56
N ALA A 193 18.99 -8.54 -7.75
CA ALA A 193 20.24 -8.19 -8.39
C ALA A 193 20.21 -6.80 -9.04
N ARG A 194 19.13 -6.03 -8.91
CA ARG A 194 19.00 -4.67 -9.44
C ARG A 194 18.61 -3.70 -8.32
N PRO A 195 19.11 -2.45 -8.34
CA PRO A 195 18.68 -1.44 -7.38
C PRO A 195 17.17 -1.20 -7.42
N VAL A 196 16.62 -0.85 -6.27
CA VAL A 196 15.21 -0.49 -6.09
C VAL A 196 15.13 0.90 -5.50
N LEU A 197 14.48 1.83 -6.21
CA LEU A 197 14.19 3.16 -5.69
C LEU A 197 12.92 3.10 -4.82
N VAL A 198 12.99 3.62 -3.59
CA VAL A 198 11.90 3.59 -2.61
C VAL A 198 11.67 4.98 -2.07
N GLU A 199 10.44 5.38 -1.80
CA GLU A 199 10.17 6.61 -1.04
C GLU A 199 10.84 6.58 0.34
N ALA A 200 11.48 7.69 0.71
CA ALA A 200 12.02 7.89 2.05
C ALA A 200 10.88 8.16 3.05
N GLU A 201 10.17 7.10 3.43
CA GLU A 201 9.13 7.15 4.46
C GLU A 201 9.69 6.91 5.86
N SER A 202 8.96 7.38 6.87
CA SER A 202 9.24 7.02 8.26
C SER A 202 8.94 5.54 8.51
N SER A 203 9.16 5.05 9.73
CA SER A 203 8.77 3.69 10.12
C SER A 203 7.24 3.44 10.03
N LYS A 204 6.45 4.48 9.75
CA LYS A 204 5.02 4.42 9.50
C LYS A 204 4.58 5.21 8.27
N ILE A 205 3.52 4.74 7.63
CA ILE A 205 2.80 5.39 6.52
C ILE A 205 1.32 5.48 6.92
N GLY A 206 0.92 6.66 7.39
CA GLY A 206 -0.36 6.80 8.11
C GLY A 206 -0.41 5.84 9.30
N GLU A 207 -1.41 4.95 9.33
CA GLU A 207 -1.58 3.95 10.38
C GLU A 207 -0.85 2.63 10.08
N ARG A 208 -0.11 2.52 8.97
CA ARG A 208 0.62 1.29 8.58
C ARG A 208 2.05 1.33 9.07
N VAL A 209 2.47 0.24 9.69
CA VAL A 209 3.84 0.09 10.19
C VAL A 209 4.66 -0.65 9.14
N LEU A 210 5.84 -0.15 8.83
CA LEU A 210 6.78 -0.85 7.97
C LEU A 210 7.34 -2.09 8.69
N PRO A 211 7.35 -3.26 8.04
CA PRO A 211 7.95 -4.45 8.64
C PRO A 211 9.43 -4.25 8.92
N PRO A 212 9.96 -4.87 10.00
CA PRO A 212 11.33 -4.64 10.46
C PRO A 212 12.39 -5.04 9.42
N ALA A 213 12.12 -6.07 8.60
CA ALA A 213 13.05 -6.47 7.55
C ALA A 213 13.25 -5.38 6.48
N LEU A 214 12.17 -4.70 6.10
CA LEU A 214 12.22 -3.57 5.16
C LEU A 214 12.83 -2.34 5.83
N TRP A 215 12.39 -2.01 7.04
CA TRP A 215 12.88 -0.84 7.77
C TRP A 215 14.40 -0.89 7.95
N LYS A 216 14.96 -2.05 8.33
CA LYS A 216 16.40 -2.24 8.46
C LYS A 216 17.17 -2.01 7.15
N LEU A 217 16.60 -2.41 6.01
CA LEU A 217 17.21 -2.10 4.71
C LEU A 217 17.17 -0.61 4.41
N MET A 218 16.05 0.05 4.71
CA MET A 218 15.91 1.49 4.50
C MET A 218 16.93 2.25 5.34
N GLU A 219 17.12 1.92 6.63
CA GLU A 219 18.10 2.54 7.54
C GLU A 219 19.53 2.56 6.98
N ALA A 220 19.93 1.54 6.22
CA ALA A 220 21.26 1.44 5.63
C ALA A 220 21.33 1.97 4.18
N ALA A 221 20.19 2.27 3.57
CA ALA A 221 20.12 2.62 2.15
C ALA A 221 20.60 4.06 1.91
N PRO A 222 21.39 4.29 0.84
CA PRO A 222 21.79 5.63 0.46
C PRO A 222 20.60 6.42 -0.09
N ARG A 223 20.67 7.74 0.02
CA ARG A 223 19.57 8.67 -0.32
C ARG A 223 19.89 9.53 -1.53
N ILE A 224 18.89 9.76 -2.37
CA ILE A 224 18.84 10.86 -3.32
C ILE A 224 17.85 11.88 -2.76
N GLU A 225 18.34 13.08 -2.42
CA GLU A 225 17.48 14.17 -1.95
C GLU A 225 17.11 15.09 -3.12
N VAL A 226 15.81 15.33 -3.30
CA VAL A 226 15.29 16.30 -4.29
C VAL A 226 14.77 17.55 -3.59
N SER A 227 15.15 18.70 -4.12
CA SER A 227 14.71 20.01 -3.62
C SER A 227 14.05 20.82 -4.75
N ALA A 228 13.13 21.72 -4.38
CA ALA A 228 12.52 22.68 -5.31
C ALA A 228 12.14 23.97 -4.59
N PRO A 229 12.10 25.12 -5.30
CA PRO A 229 11.64 26.39 -4.75
C PRO A 229 10.25 26.26 -4.11
N ALA A 230 10.03 26.94 -2.98
CA ALA A 230 8.78 26.84 -2.23
C ALA A 230 7.55 27.23 -3.07
N GLU A 231 7.69 28.24 -3.94
CA GLU A 231 6.65 28.72 -4.84
C GLU A 231 6.31 27.69 -5.92
N ALA A 232 7.30 26.94 -6.41
CA ALA A 232 7.06 25.85 -7.36
C ALA A 232 6.33 24.68 -6.70
N ARG A 233 6.72 24.33 -5.46
CA ARG A 233 6.06 23.31 -4.66
C ARG A 233 4.62 23.70 -4.31
N ALA A 234 4.37 24.95 -3.94
CA ALA A 234 3.03 25.46 -3.65
C ALA A 234 2.10 25.33 -4.87
N ARG A 235 2.55 25.79 -6.05
CA ARG A 235 1.79 25.64 -7.31
C ARG A 235 1.54 24.18 -7.69
N TYR A 236 2.53 23.31 -7.49
CA TYR A 236 2.36 21.87 -7.72
C TYR A 236 1.26 21.29 -6.82
N LEU A 237 1.29 21.60 -5.52
CA LEU A 237 0.28 21.13 -4.57
C LEU A 237 -1.14 21.59 -4.95
N LEU A 238 -1.31 22.79 -5.51
CA LEU A 238 -2.62 23.21 -6.01
C LEU A 238 -3.13 22.32 -7.14
N SER A 239 -2.25 21.92 -8.05
CA SER A 239 -2.61 21.07 -9.17
C SER A 239 -2.90 19.62 -8.74
N ALA A 240 -2.06 19.07 -7.87
CA ALA A 240 -2.15 17.69 -7.41
C ALA A 240 -3.33 17.43 -6.46
N TYR A 241 -3.88 18.49 -5.86
CA TYR A 241 -4.92 18.42 -4.83
C TYR A 241 -6.12 19.34 -5.11
N ARG A 242 -6.42 19.58 -6.38
CA ARG A 242 -7.55 20.42 -6.81
C ARG A 242 -8.88 20.03 -6.15
N GLU A 243 -9.11 18.75 -5.93
CA GLU A 243 -10.31 18.22 -5.26
C GLU A 243 -10.47 18.74 -3.82
N ILE A 244 -9.37 18.85 -3.06
CA ILE A 244 -9.38 19.36 -1.68
C ILE A 244 -9.64 20.87 -1.67
N THR A 245 -9.09 21.61 -2.63
CA THR A 245 -9.37 23.05 -2.76
C THR A 245 -10.82 23.35 -3.15
N GLN A 246 -11.54 22.35 -3.65
CA GLN A 246 -12.95 22.46 -4.06
C GLN A 246 -13.94 22.02 -2.96
N ASP A 247 -13.46 21.33 -1.90
CA ASP A 247 -14.25 20.89 -0.76
C ASP A 247 -13.80 21.61 0.53
N ARG A 248 -14.61 22.57 0.96
CA ARG A 248 -14.30 23.38 2.14
C ARG A 248 -14.25 22.55 3.43
N ALA A 249 -15.14 21.58 3.58
CA ALA A 249 -15.18 20.75 4.79
C ALA A 249 -13.93 19.87 4.86
N ALA A 250 -13.51 19.30 3.74
CA ALA A 250 -12.28 18.53 3.66
C ALA A 250 -11.03 19.36 3.98
N LEU A 251 -10.97 20.62 3.52
CA LEU A 251 -9.87 21.53 3.81
C LEU A 251 -9.83 21.93 5.31
N ASP A 252 -10.98 22.23 5.91
CA ASP A 252 -11.04 22.57 7.34
C ASP A 252 -10.66 21.38 8.23
N ASP A 253 -11.10 20.17 7.88
CA ASP A 253 -10.70 18.92 8.54
C ASP A 253 -9.19 18.67 8.42
N LEU A 254 -8.61 18.93 7.25
CA LEU A 254 -7.18 18.81 7.02
C LEU A 254 -6.40 19.80 7.90
N LEU A 255 -6.79 21.08 7.91
CA LEU A 255 -6.17 22.10 8.75
C LEU A 255 -6.27 21.77 10.25
N ALA A 256 -7.34 21.11 10.67
CA ALA A 256 -7.53 20.65 12.06
C ALA A 256 -6.62 19.46 12.43
N ARG A 257 -6.17 18.68 11.46
CA ARG A 257 -5.32 17.48 11.63
C ARG A 257 -3.83 17.75 11.44
N VAL A 258 -3.43 18.98 11.08
CA VAL A 258 -2.02 19.36 10.94
C VAL A 258 -1.26 18.99 12.24
N PRO A 259 -0.22 18.15 12.17
CA PRO A 259 0.63 17.81 13.31
C PRO A 259 1.22 19.06 13.97
N ASP A 260 1.70 19.00 15.23
CA ASP A 260 2.29 20.17 15.91
C ASP A 260 1.43 21.45 15.77
N ARG A 261 0.19 21.39 16.28
CA ARG A 261 -0.89 22.37 16.03
C ARG A 261 -0.39 23.82 15.94
N PRO A 262 -0.70 24.53 14.83
CA PRO A 262 -0.37 25.94 14.72
C PRO A 262 -1.06 26.73 15.83
N GLY A 263 -0.40 27.80 16.30
CA GLY A 263 -1.03 28.72 17.25
C GLY A 263 -2.33 29.30 16.70
N ARG A 264 -3.28 29.63 17.59
CA ARG A 264 -4.63 30.12 17.23
C ARG A 264 -4.64 31.22 16.16
N LYS A 265 -3.69 32.17 16.24
CA LYS A 265 -3.53 33.25 15.25
C LYS A 265 -3.21 32.73 13.86
N ARG A 266 -2.24 31.82 13.74
CA ARG A 266 -1.80 31.24 12.47
C ARG A 266 -2.88 30.36 11.83
N LEU A 267 -3.60 29.60 12.64
CA LEU A 267 -4.74 28.82 12.14
C LEU A 267 -5.85 29.73 11.59
N ALA A 268 -6.11 30.87 12.25
CA ALA A 268 -7.06 31.86 11.75
C ALA A 268 -6.58 32.51 10.45
N GLU A 269 -5.30 32.83 10.32
CA GLU A 269 -4.70 33.34 9.07
C GLU A 269 -4.86 32.33 7.93
N TRP A 270 -4.55 31.06 8.16
CA TRP A 270 -4.71 30.01 7.16
C TRP A 270 -6.16 29.80 6.74
N ARG A 271 -7.10 29.84 7.69
CA ARG A 271 -8.54 29.80 7.38
C ARG A 271 -8.98 31.02 6.58
N GLY A 272 -8.46 32.20 6.89
CA GLY A 272 -8.72 33.43 6.12
C GLY A 272 -8.25 33.32 4.67
N LEU A 273 -7.06 32.76 4.43
CA LEU A 273 -6.57 32.48 3.07
C LEU A 273 -7.47 31.49 2.33
N ALA A 274 -7.90 30.42 3.00
CA ALA A 274 -8.85 29.47 2.44
C ALA A 274 -10.23 30.09 2.14
N GLU A 275 -10.71 31.04 2.95
CA GLU A 275 -11.96 31.78 2.73
C GLU A 275 -11.87 32.74 1.56
N ALA A 276 -10.72 33.38 1.39
CA ALA A 276 -10.45 34.28 0.26
C ALA A 276 -10.20 33.52 -1.06
N GLY A 277 -10.08 32.19 -1.03
CA GLY A 277 -9.71 31.38 -2.19
C GLY A 277 -8.24 31.50 -2.58
N ASP A 278 -7.40 32.09 -1.72
CA ASP A 278 -5.96 32.25 -1.95
C ASP A 278 -5.21 30.98 -1.53
N PHE A 279 -5.48 29.91 -2.26
CA PHE A 279 -4.91 28.59 -1.95
C PHE A 279 -3.40 28.54 -2.20
N GLU A 280 -2.87 29.36 -3.11
CA GLU A 280 -1.43 29.42 -3.38
C GLU A 280 -0.68 29.99 -2.17
N ALA A 281 -1.15 31.11 -1.63
CA ALA A 281 -0.59 31.68 -0.41
C ALA A 281 -0.76 30.73 0.78
N LEU A 282 -1.89 30.02 0.88
CA LEU A 282 -2.10 29.01 1.92
C LEU A 282 -1.08 27.87 1.81
N ALA A 283 -0.88 27.31 0.61
CA ALA A 283 0.07 26.24 0.37
C ALA A 283 1.51 26.68 0.67
N ALA A 284 1.90 27.88 0.24
CA ALA A 284 3.21 28.46 0.54
C ALA A 284 3.41 28.63 2.05
N ALA A 285 2.41 29.17 2.77
CA ALA A 285 2.48 29.35 4.22
C ALA A 285 2.56 28.01 4.98
N LEU A 286 1.84 26.98 4.54
CA LEU A 286 1.93 25.64 5.10
C LEU A 286 3.34 25.04 4.91
N ILE A 287 3.89 25.17 3.71
CA ILE A 287 5.25 24.71 3.39
C ILE A 287 6.28 25.40 4.30
N GLU A 288 6.31 26.73 4.30
CA GLU A 288 7.37 27.49 4.96
C GLU A 288 7.30 27.42 6.49
N LEU A 289 6.09 27.49 7.05
CA LEU A 289 5.90 27.67 8.50
C LEU A 289 5.65 26.37 9.26
N HIS A 290 5.43 25.26 8.56
CA HIS A 290 5.13 23.98 9.18
C HIS A 290 5.96 22.83 8.61
N TYR A 291 5.90 22.56 7.31
CA TYR A 291 6.56 21.37 6.73
C TYR A 291 8.07 21.52 6.64
N ASP A 292 8.59 22.61 6.09
CA ASP A 292 10.03 22.80 5.94
C ASP A 292 10.76 22.86 7.29
N PRO A 293 10.23 23.49 8.36
CA PRO A 293 10.82 23.39 9.70
C PRO A 293 10.82 21.96 10.25
N ALA A 294 9.74 21.20 10.06
CA ALA A 294 9.68 19.79 10.49
C ALA A 294 10.69 18.93 9.71
N TYR A 295 10.73 19.07 8.39
CA TYR A 295 11.68 18.40 7.50
C TYR A 295 13.14 18.73 7.84
N ARG A 296 13.46 20.01 8.09
CA ARG A 296 14.82 20.41 8.53
C ARG A 296 15.20 19.79 9.87
N ARG A 297 14.26 19.63 10.81
CA ARG A 297 14.51 18.95 12.09
C ARG A 297 14.80 17.46 11.90
N SER A 298 14.09 16.77 11.01
CA SER A 298 14.31 15.35 10.73
C SER A 298 15.60 15.12 9.92
N SER A 299 15.82 15.91 8.87
CA SER A 299 17.01 15.84 8.01
C SER A 299 18.33 16.08 8.78
N ARG A 300 18.32 16.94 9.81
CA ARG A 300 19.50 17.13 10.69
C ARG A 300 19.90 15.89 11.49
N ARG A 301 18.99 14.94 11.68
CA ARG A 301 19.23 13.67 12.38
C ARG A 301 19.44 12.52 11.41
N ASP A 302 19.45 12.82 10.11
CA ASP A 302 19.62 11.82 9.07
C ASP A 302 21.10 11.45 8.94
N GLU A 303 21.41 10.21 9.28
CA GLU A 303 22.76 9.64 9.20
C GLU A 303 22.95 8.77 7.95
N HIS A 304 21.97 8.74 7.03
CA HIS A 304 22.06 7.89 5.86
C HIS A 304 23.16 8.38 4.89
N PRO A 305 23.82 7.47 4.16
CA PRO A 305 24.76 7.86 3.11
C PRO A 305 24.06 8.67 2.02
N ARG A 306 24.66 9.80 1.60
CA ARG A 306 24.13 10.60 0.49
C ARG A 306 24.66 10.08 -0.84
N LEU A 307 23.76 9.72 -1.75
CA LEU A 307 24.08 9.37 -3.13
C LEU A 307 24.15 10.62 -4.01
N ALA A 308 23.16 11.51 -3.88
CA ALA A 308 23.11 12.77 -4.61
C ALA A 308 22.11 13.75 -4.00
N ASP A 309 22.36 15.04 -4.20
CA ASP A 309 21.39 16.12 -4.00
C ASP A 309 21.03 16.69 -5.38
N ILE A 310 19.73 16.81 -5.66
CA ILE A 310 19.21 17.33 -6.92
C ILE A 310 18.32 18.54 -6.64
N ASP A 311 18.86 19.71 -6.95
CA ASP A 311 18.11 20.96 -6.95
C ASP A 311 17.34 21.08 -8.27
N MET A 312 16.01 20.97 -8.20
CA MET A 312 15.13 21.14 -9.35
C MET A 312 14.82 22.63 -9.55
N ALA A 313 14.75 23.07 -10.81
CA ALA A 313 14.33 24.43 -11.14
C ALA A 313 12.86 24.70 -10.80
N GLY A 314 12.04 23.64 -10.79
CA GLY A 314 10.63 23.68 -10.49
C GLY A 314 10.05 22.27 -10.37
N VAL A 315 8.73 22.19 -10.35
CA VAL A 315 7.98 20.92 -10.26
C VAL A 315 7.04 20.80 -11.46
N ALA A 316 7.36 21.44 -12.59
CA ALA A 316 6.61 21.27 -13.81
C ALA A 316 6.93 19.90 -14.45
N PRO A 317 6.09 19.38 -15.36
CA PRO A 317 6.33 18.08 -15.99
C PRO A 317 7.72 17.94 -16.65
N ALA A 318 8.25 19.02 -17.22
CA ALA A 318 9.59 19.05 -17.81
C ALA A 318 10.69 18.92 -16.74
N ASP A 319 10.57 19.63 -15.61
CA ASP A 319 11.51 19.57 -14.49
C ASP A 319 11.53 18.17 -13.86
N LEU A 320 10.33 17.61 -13.65
CA LEU A 320 10.16 16.25 -13.12
C LEU A 320 10.74 15.20 -14.06
N SER A 321 10.51 15.35 -15.37
CA SER A 321 11.07 14.43 -16.36
C SER A 321 12.60 14.47 -16.36
N ALA A 322 13.20 15.66 -16.45
CA ALA A 322 14.66 15.82 -16.42
C ALA A 322 15.27 15.28 -15.12
N THR A 323 14.60 15.52 -13.99
CA THR A 323 15.01 14.99 -12.68
C THR A 323 14.91 13.46 -12.65
N ALA A 324 13.86 12.88 -13.20
CA ALA A 324 13.71 11.42 -13.30
C ALA A 324 14.78 10.77 -14.18
N ASP A 325 15.20 11.42 -15.27
CA ASP A 325 16.35 10.96 -16.09
C ASP A 325 17.63 10.90 -15.25
N ARG A 326 17.87 11.96 -14.47
CA ARG A 326 19.04 12.08 -13.62
C ARG A 326 19.03 11.07 -12.46
N ILE A 327 17.88 10.87 -11.81
CA ILE A 327 17.68 9.84 -10.77
C ILE A 327 17.93 8.45 -11.36
N ALA A 328 17.36 8.15 -12.53
CA ALA A 328 17.51 6.84 -13.16
C ALA A 328 18.98 6.50 -13.45
N ALA A 329 19.73 7.46 -14.00
CA ALA A 329 21.17 7.31 -14.21
C ALA A 329 21.93 7.05 -12.90
N LEU A 330 21.67 7.86 -11.87
CA LEU A 330 22.32 7.71 -10.55
C LEU A 330 22.06 6.35 -9.91
N VAL A 331 20.82 5.85 -9.97
CA VAL A 331 20.45 4.56 -9.39
C VAL A 331 21.16 3.41 -10.12
N VAL A 332 21.28 3.49 -11.45
CA VAL A 332 21.99 2.49 -12.25
C VAL A 332 23.49 2.53 -11.98
N ASP A 333 24.10 3.72 -11.97
CA ASP A 333 25.55 3.88 -11.72
C ASP A 333 25.96 3.46 -10.30
N ALA A 334 25.06 3.60 -9.34
CA ALA A 334 25.27 3.20 -7.96
C ALA A 334 25.20 1.67 -7.76
N ALA A 335 24.70 0.90 -8.73
CA ALA A 335 24.32 -0.50 -8.52
C ALA A 335 25.40 -1.38 -7.88
N ASP A 336 26.67 -1.17 -8.24
CA ASP A 336 27.79 -1.96 -7.72
C ASP A 336 28.35 -1.45 -6.37
N ARG A 337 27.90 -0.28 -5.92
CA ARG A 337 28.33 0.37 -4.67
C ARG A 337 27.28 0.27 -3.57
N LEU A 338 26.07 -0.19 -3.89
CA LEU A 338 25.01 -0.35 -2.90
C LEU A 338 25.35 -1.45 -1.90
N PRO A 339 24.93 -1.29 -0.62
CA PRO A 339 25.01 -2.36 0.37
C PRO A 339 24.45 -3.69 -0.18
N GLY A 340 25.21 -4.77 -0.03
CA GLY A 340 24.85 -6.09 -0.54
C GLY A 340 25.17 -6.35 -2.01
N ALA A 341 25.87 -5.42 -2.71
CA ALA A 341 26.43 -5.72 -4.02
C ALA A 341 27.49 -6.84 -3.93
N PRO A 342 27.56 -7.77 -4.91
CA PRO A 342 28.61 -8.78 -4.95
C PRO A 342 29.98 -8.08 -5.08
N VAL A 343 30.94 -8.50 -4.26
CA VAL A 343 32.33 -8.04 -4.40
C VAL A 343 32.83 -8.53 -5.75
N ARG A 344 33.15 -7.61 -6.66
CA ARG A 344 33.78 -7.95 -7.94
C ARG A 344 35.11 -8.64 -7.62
N ALA A 345 35.24 -9.91 -8.02
CA ALA A 345 36.41 -10.76 -7.81
C ALA A 345 37.64 -10.25 -8.56
#